data_AF-A0A847NJL2-F1
#
_entry.id   AF-A0A847NJL2-F1
#
_cell.length_a   1.000
_cell.length_b   1.000
_cell.length_c   1.000
_cell.angle_alpha   90.00
_cell.angle_beta   90.00
_cell.angle_gamma   90.00
#
_symmetry.space_group_name_H-M   'P 1'
#
loop_
_entity.id
_entity.type
_entity.pdbx_description
1 polymer ?
#
loop_
_entity_poly.entity_id
_entity_poly.type
_entity_poly.pdbx_seq_one_letter_code
_entity_poly.pdbx_strand_id
1 'polypeptide(L)'
;MELEGIIEEIRFRNEENGYTVAILNTSDGPVTIVGHTPFLYLDEKVRVEGEWVYHPTYGEQLSFTNITTILPSTITGIENYLSSGLIPYIGPKTAKKIVERFGLDSLDIIQYYPERLKEIPGIGDKKLEKIVE
;
A
#
# COMPACT_ATOMS: atom_id res chain seq x y z
N MET A 1 -6.12 8.52 18.60
CA MET A 1 -6.43 9.41 17.45
C MET A 1 -6.23 8.62 16.17
N GLU A 2 -6.95 8.95 15.10
CA GLU A 2 -6.83 8.28 13.81
C GLU A 2 -6.60 9.32 12.69
N LEU A 3 -5.70 9.02 11.77
CA LEU A 3 -5.45 9.80 10.55
C LEU A 3 -5.44 8.87 9.33
N GLU A 4 -5.94 9.35 8.21
CA GLU A 4 -5.79 8.69 6.90
C GLU A 4 -4.94 9.56 5.98
N GLY A 5 -4.12 8.91 5.16
CA GLY A 5 -3.29 9.61 4.19
C GLY A 5 -2.53 8.66 3.27
N ILE A 6 -1.68 9.23 2.43
CA ILE A 6 -0.78 8.49 1.54
C ILE A 6 0.64 8.59 2.10
N ILE A 7 1.36 7.48 2.15
CA ILE A 7 2.78 7.47 2.51
C ILE A 7 3.58 8.17 1.41
N GLU A 8 4.04 9.38 1.71
CA GLU A 8 4.79 10.23 0.77
C GLU A 8 6.29 9.95 0.84
N GLU A 9 6.82 9.69 2.04
CA GLU A 9 8.25 9.48 2.27
C GLU A 9 8.48 8.49 3.41
N ILE A 10 9.45 7.59 3.27
CA ILE A 10 9.97 6.76 4.36
C ILE A 10 11.39 7.25 4.67
N ARG A 11 11.52 8.04 5.75
CA ARG A 11 12.79 8.70 6.12
C ARG A 11 13.78 7.76 6.79
N PHE A 12 13.26 6.82 7.56
CA PHE A 12 14.06 5.84 8.27
C PHE A 12 13.27 4.56 8.49
N ARG A 13 13.96 3.44 8.40
CA ARG A 13 13.43 2.13 8.75
C ARG A 13 14.53 1.29 9.39
N ASN A 14 14.22 0.71 10.55
CA ASN A 14 15.03 -0.31 11.17
C ASN A 14 14.55 -1.69 10.71
N GLU A 15 15.38 -2.40 9.95
CA GLU A 15 15.05 -3.71 9.39
C GLU A 15 14.96 -4.83 10.46
N GLU A 16 15.54 -4.63 11.65
CA GLU A 16 15.52 -5.65 12.71
C GLU A 16 14.20 -5.68 13.49
N ASN A 17 13.63 -4.50 13.77
CA ASN A 17 12.45 -4.39 14.64
C ASN A 17 11.25 -3.65 13.99
N GLY A 18 11.38 -3.23 12.73
CA GLY A 18 10.32 -2.56 11.98
C GLY A 18 10.05 -1.12 12.41
N TYR A 19 10.89 -0.52 13.27
CA TYR A 19 10.73 0.88 13.65
C TYR A 19 10.87 1.78 12.42
N THR A 20 9.84 2.58 12.16
CA THR A 20 9.70 3.36 10.95
C THR A 20 9.40 4.80 11.28
N VAL A 21 10.05 5.71 10.55
CA VAL A 21 9.75 7.14 10.52
C VAL A 21 9.34 7.50 9.10
N ALA A 22 8.11 7.94 8.93
CA ALA A 22 7.54 8.24 7.61
C ALA A 22 6.76 9.55 7.60
N ILE A 23 6.55 10.12 6.41
CA ILE A 23 5.66 11.24 6.17
C ILE A 23 4.36 10.71 5.57
N LEU A 24 3.26 10.96 6.28
CA LEU A 24 1.90 10.69 5.86
C LEU A 24 1.28 11.98 5.33
N ASN A 25 0.99 12.03 4.04
CA ASN A 25 0.28 13.15 3.44
C ASN A 25 -1.23 12.98 3.67
N THR A 26 -1.78 13.76 4.61
CA THR A 26 -3.21 13.74 4.97
C THR A 26 -3.97 14.85 4.24
N SER A 27 -5.29 14.91 4.40
CA SER A 27 -6.10 16.02 3.88
C SER A 27 -5.73 17.38 4.48
N ASP A 28 -5.19 17.40 5.71
CA ASP A 28 -4.84 18.63 6.43
C ASP A 28 -3.34 18.97 6.30
N GLY A 29 -2.60 18.20 5.51
CA GLY A 29 -1.19 18.38 5.24
C GLY A 29 -0.31 17.19 5.67
N PRO A 30 1.01 17.29 5.46
CA PRO A 30 1.96 16.24 5.80
C PRO A 30 2.16 16.12 7.31
N VAL A 31 2.09 14.88 7.81
CA VAL A 31 2.29 14.53 9.22
C VAL A 31 3.45 13.54 9.33
N THR A 32 4.35 13.75 10.29
CA THR A 32 5.39 12.76 10.60
C THR A 32 4.79 11.67 11.49
N ILE A 33 4.86 10.42 11.05
CA ILE A 33 4.40 9.24 11.81
C ILE A 33 5.60 8.39 12.26
N VAL A 34 5.54 7.86 13.48
CA VAL A 34 6.58 7.01 14.07
C VAL A 34 5.98 5.80 14.77
N GLY A 35 6.58 4.63 14.61
CA GLY A 35 6.06 3.40 15.20
C GLY A 35 6.67 2.15 14.60
N HIS A 36 6.20 0.98 15.00
CA HIS A 36 6.68 -0.30 14.50
C HIS A 36 5.70 -0.90 13.49
N THR A 37 6.20 -1.30 12.31
CA THR A 37 5.40 -2.00 11.30
C THR A 37 6.26 -3.01 10.52
N PRO A 38 5.73 -4.21 10.20
CA PRO A 38 6.46 -5.21 9.42
C PRO A 38 6.70 -4.79 7.97
N PHE A 39 5.85 -3.94 7.40
CA PHE A 39 5.98 -3.41 6.04
C PHE A 39 5.27 -2.06 5.93
N LEU A 40 5.75 -1.23 5.02
CA LEU A 40 5.20 0.07 4.70
C LEU A 40 5.79 0.46 3.35
N TYR A 41 4.95 0.87 2.41
CA TYR A 41 5.39 1.21 1.07
C TYR A 41 5.07 2.66 0.72
N LEU A 42 5.86 3.24 -0.19
CA LEU A 42 5.56 4.54 -0.78
C LEU A 42 4.27 4.46 -1.59
N ASP A 43 3.57 5.59 -1.69
CA ASP A 43 2.30 5.75 -2.42
C ASP A 43 1.16 4.85 -1.89
N GLU A 44 1.35 4.24 -0.71
CA GLU A 44 0.36 3.41 -0.05
C GLU A 44 -0.63 4.29 0.73
N LYS A 45 -1.93 4.10 0.51
CA LYS A 45 -2.96 4.73 1.33
C LYS A 45 -3.14 3.93 2.61
N VAL A 46 -2.99 4.59 3.76
CA VAL A 46 -3.06 3.94 5.07
C VAL A 46 -3.96 4.71 6.03
N ARG A 47 -4.48 3.98 7.01
CA ARG A 47 -5.05 4.49 8.25
C ARG A 47 -4.05 4.28 9.37
N VAL A 48 -3.79 5.31 10.16
CA VAL A 48 -2.83 5.31 11.25
C VAL A 48 -3.54 5.68 12.53
N GLU A 49 -3.43 4.83 13.55
CA GLU A 49 -4.02 5.06 14.87
C GLU A 49 -2.92 5.20 15.93
N GLY A 50 -3.01 6.27 16.72
CA GLY A 50 -1.97 6.60 17.68
C GLY A 50 -2.22 7.85 18.52
N GLU A 51 -1.14 8.38 19.07
CA GLU A 51 -1.10 9.54 19.95
C GLU A 51 -0.03 10.53 19.51
N TRP A 52 -0.31 11.84 19.64
CA TRP A 52 0.69 12.86 19.37
C TRP A 52 1.78 12.87 20.44
N VAL A 53 3.02 12.91 19.99
CA VAL A 53 4.21 12.99 20.84
C VAL A 53 5.11 14.12 20.35
N TYR A 54 5.91 14.68 21.25
CA TYR A 54 6.89 15.70 20.91
C TYR A 54 8.30 15.17 21.09
N HIS A 55 9.07 15.11 20.01
CA HIS A 55 10.49 14.76 20.05
C HIS A 55 11.35 16.04 20.18
N PRO A 56 12.27 16.15 21.15
CA PRO A 56 13.04 17.39 21.39
C PRO A 56 13.77 17.95 20.16
N THR A 57 14.23 17.08 19.27
CA THR A 57 14.97 17.45 18.05
C THR A 57 14.09 17.56 16.80
N TYR A 58 13.01 16.78 16.73
CA TYR A 58 12.25 16.60 15.47
C TYR A 58 10.85 17.21 15.52
N GLY A 59 10.43 17.72 16.68
CA GLY A 59 9.14 18.35 16.88
C GLY A 59 8.01 17.35 17.05
N GLU A 60 6.82 17.76 16.64
CA GLU A 60 5.58 17.00 16.77
C GLU A 60 5.50 15.83 15.78
N GLN A 61 5.13 14.66 16.29
CA GLN A 61 5.00 13.42 15.52
C GLN A 61 3.80 12.63 16.04
N LEU A 62 3.15 11.87 15.17
CA LEU A 62 2.13 10.90 15.59
C LEU A 62 2.81 9.55 15.88
N SER A 63 2.85 9.15 17.14
CA SER A 63 3.30 7.81 17.53
C SER A 63 2.15 6.83 17.34
N PHE A 64 2.27 5.95 16.34
CA PHE A 64 1.23 5.00 16.01
C PHE A 64 1.43 3.66 16.70
N THR A 65 0.33 3.09 17.17
CA THR A 65 0.25 1.74 17.71
C THR A 65 -0.35 0.76 16.72
N ASN A 66 -1.13 1.26 15.76
CA ASN A 66 -1.72 0.46 14.69
C ASN A 66 -1.65 1.23 13.37
N ILE A 67 -1.37 0.49 12.29
CA ILE A 67 -1.37 1.00 10.92
C ILE A 67 -2.03 -0.05 10.04
N THR A 68 -2.93 0.39 9.15
CA THR A 68 -3.67 -0.52 8.28
C THR A 68 -3.76 0.05 6.88
N THR A 69 -3.43 -0.77 5.88
CA THR A 69 -3.56 -0.43 4.46
C THR A 69 -5.03 -0.29 4.09
N ILE A 70 -5.37 0.80 3.41
CA ILE A 70 -6.71 1.04 2.88
C ILE A 70 -6.71 0.62 1.41
N LEU A 71 -7.30 -0.54 1.14
CA LEU A 71 -7.49 -0.98 -0.24
C LEU A 71 -8.46 -0.05 -0.97
N PRO A 72 -8.19 0.27 -2.25
CA PRO A 72 -9.10 1.09 -3.04
C PRO A 72 -10.41 0.33 -3.31
N SER A 73 -11.53 1.07 -3.23
CA SER A 73 -12.88 0.55 -3.49
C SER A 73 -13.48 1.02 -4.82
N THR A 74 -12.68 1.67 -5.67
CA THR A 74 -13.09 2.14 -7.00
C THR A 74 -12.27 1.46 -8.07
N ILE A 75 -12.86 1.27 -9.26
CA ILE A 75 -12.20 0.73 -10.44
C ILE A 75 -10.88 1.44 -10.74
N THR A 76 -10.90 2.78 -10.80
CA THR A 76 -9.70 3.58 -11.05
C THR A 76 -8.67 3.45 -9.93
N GLY A 77 -9.12 3.44 -8.67
CA GLY A 77 -8.22 3.24 -7.53
C GLY A 77 -7.54 1.87 -7.54
N ILE A 78 -8.29 0.82 -7.86
CA ILE A 78 -7.77 -0.54 -8.00
C ILE A 78 -6.75 -0.60 -9.15
N GLU A 79 -7.06 -0.04 -10.32
CA GLU A 79 -6.11 -0.01 -11.44
C GLU A 79 -4.81 0.69 -11.06
N ASN A 80 -4.90 1.86 -10.41
CA ASN A 80 -3.73 2.60 -9.95
C ASN A 80 -2.92 1.79 -8.94
N TYR A 81 -3.58 1.20 -7.93
CA TYR A 81 -2.94 0.35 -6.92
C TYR A 81 -2.23 -0.87 -7.52
N LEU A 82 -2.87 -1.54 -8.49
CA LEU A 82 -2.25 -2.67 -9.18
C LEU A 82 -1.02 -2.25 -9.98
N SER A 83 -1.02 -1.03 -10.53
CA SER A 83 0.07 -0.51 -11.37
C SER A 83 1.18 0.21 -10.61
N SER A 84 1.04 0.42 -9.30
CA SER A 84 1.96 1.22 -8.47
C SER A 84 3.32 0.55 -8.24
N GLY A 85 3.44 -0.74 -8.59
CA GLY A 85 4.63 -1.53 -8.32
C GLY A 85 4.60 -2.24 -6.96
N LEU A 86 3.54 -2.05 -6.16
CA LEU A 86 3.31 -2.80 -4.94
C LEU A 86 3.11 -4.31 -5.20
N ILE A 87 2.49 -4.64 -6.34
CA ILE A 87 2.36 -6.02 -6.79
C ILE A 87 3.36 -6.28 -7.91
N PRO A 88 4.32 -7.20 -7.71
CA PRO A 88 5.38 -7.44 -8.67
C PRO A 88 4.79 -7.90 -10.01
N TYR A 89 5.44 -7.49 -11.10
CA TYR A 89 5.07 -7.85 -12.48
C TYR A 89 3.67 -7.39 -12.98
N ILE A 90 2.96 -6.59 -12.19
CA ILE A 90 1.74 -5.90 -12.62
C ILE A 90 2.05 -4.44 -12.98
N GLY A 91 2.43 -4.21 -14.24
CA GLY A 91 2.53 -2.84 -14.78
C GLY A 91 1.18 -2.30 -15.28
N PRO A 92 1.10 -1.01 -15.68
CA PRO A 92 -0.15 -0.34 -16.07
C PRO A 92 -1.01 -1.09 -17.09
N LYS A 93 -0.38 -1.67 -18.13
CA LYS A 93 -1.10 -2.47 -19.14
C LYS A 93 -1.72 -3.75 -18.59
N THR A 94 -1.07 -4.37 -17.60
CA THR A 94 -1.56 -5.59 -16.97
C THR A 94 -2.67 -5.23 -15.98
N ALA A 95 -2.45 -4.21 -15.15
CA ALA A 95 -3.45 -3.67 -14.23
C ALA A 95 -4.77 -3.35 -14.93
N LYS A 96 -4.70 -2.59 -16.04
CA LYS A 96 -5.87 -2.27 -16.86
C LYS A 96 -6.66 -3.52 -17.28
N LYS A 97 -5.98 -4.53 -17.82
CA LYS A 97 -6.62 -5.78 -18.25
C LYS A 97 -7.25 -6.57 -17.09
N ILE A 98 -6.60 -6.55 -15.91
CA ILE A 98 -7.14 -7.19 -14.71
C ILE A 98 -8.45 -6.51 -14.32
N VAL A 99 -8.45 -5.18 -14.23
CA VAL A 99 -9.65 -4.43 -13.85
C VAL A 99 -10.74 -4.50 -14.93
N GLU A 100 -10.39 -4.50 -16.21
CA GLU A 100 -11.35 -4.74 -17.31
C GLU A 100 -12.03 -6.11 -17.20
N ARG A 101 -11.32 -7.12 -16.68
CA ARG A 101 -11.83 -8.50 -16.57
C ARG A 101 -12.61 -8.74 -15.27
N PHE A 102 -12.11 -8.25 -14.14
CA PHE A 102 -12.60 -8.59 -12.80
C PHE A 102 -13.24 -7.42 -12.05
N GLY A 103 -13.11 -6.19 -12.56
CA GLY A 103 -13.71 -5.01 -11.95
C GLY A 103 -13.27 -4.80 -10.50
N LEU A 104 -14.24 -4.60 -9.60
CA LEU A 104 -14.00 -4.38 -8.18
C LEU A 104 -13.42 -5.60 -7.45
N ASP A 105 -13.60 -6.80 -8.01
CA ASP A 105 -13.11 -8.05 -7.43
C ASP A 105 -11.62 -8.29 -7.71
N SER A 106 -10.95 -7.41 -8.47
CA SER A 106 -9.58 -7.63 -8.95
C SER A 106 -8.58 -7.96 -7.84
N LEU A 107 -8.66 -7.27 -6.70
CA LEU A 107 -7.77 -7.49 -5.56
C LEU A 107 -8.04 -8.85 -4.91
N ASP A 108 -9.31 -9.18 -4.69
CA ASP A 108 -9.73 -10.47 -4.13
C ASP A 108 -9.34 -11.64 -5.04
N ILE A 109 -9.43 -11.45 -6.36
CA ILE A 109 -9.01 -12.45 -7.34
C ILE A 109 -7.51 -12.69 -7.26
N ILE A 110 -6.69 -11.63 -7.15
CA ILE A 110 -5.24 -11.79 -6.99
C ILE A 110 -4.92 -12.50 -5.68
N GLN A 111 -5.61 -12.15 -4.60
CA GLN A 111 -5.31 -12.68 -3.26
C GLN A 111 -5.79 -14.11 -3.06
N TYR A 112 -7.01 -14.44 -3.49
CA TYR A 112 -7.68 -15.69 -3.14
C TYR A 112 -7.86 -16.65 -4.33
N TYR A 113 -7.87 -16.14 -5.55
CA TYR A 113 -8.09 -16.93 -6.77
C TYR A 113 -7.09 -16.60 -7.90
N PRO A 114 -5.78 -16.53 -7.62
CA PRO A 114 -4.80 -15.98 -8.55
C PRO A 114 -4.74 -16.74 -9.89
N GLU A 115 -5.08 -18.03 -9.91
CA GLU A 115 -5.18 -18.85 -11.12
C GLU A 115 -6.10 -18.24 -12.19
N ARG A 116 -7.12 -17.47 -11.79
CA ARG A 116 -8.02 -16.77 -12.72
C ARG A 116 -7.33 -15.68 -13.51
N LEU A 117 -6.19 -15.16 -13.05
CA LEU A 117 -5.39 -14.21 -13.83
C LEU A 117 -4.96 -14.79 -15.19
N LYS A 118 -4.92 -16.12 -15.36
CA LYS A 118 -4.66 -16.79 -16.65
C LYS A 118 -5.79 -16.62 -17.66
N GLU A 119 -6.97 -16.18 -17.24
CA GLU A 119 -8.05 -15.75 -18.15
C GLU A 119 -7.66 -14.50 -18.95
N ILE A 120 -6.61 -13.77 -18.53
CA ILE A 120 -6.16 -12.53 -19.17
C ILE A 120 -5.07 -12.84 -20.22
N PRO A 121 -5.24 -12.41 -21.49
CA PRO A 121 -4.22 -12.59 -22.51
C PRO A 121 -2.88 -11.95 -22.13
N GLY A 122 -1.84 -12.79 -22.07
CA GLY A 122 -0.47 -12.41 -21.71
C GLY A 122 -0.09 -12.71 -20.25
N ILE A 123 -0.96 -13.33 -19.46
CA ILE A 123 -0.62 -13.94 -18.17
C ILE A 123 -0.72 -15.47 -18.33
N GLY A 124 0.43 -16.13 -18.42
CA GLY A 124 0.55 -17.59 -18.36
C GLY A 124 1.22 -18.03 -17.05
N ASP A 125 1.42 -19.33 -16.86
CA ASP A 125 1.89 -19.90 -15.57
C ASP A 125 3.16 -19.22 -15.05
N LYS A 126 4.17 -19.00 -15.92
CA LYS A 126 5.42 -18.32 -15.53
C LYS A 126 5.23 -16.89 -15.02
N LYS A 127 4.23 -16.17 -15.54
CA LYS A 127 3.96 -14.79 -15.11
C LYS A 127 3.09 -14.80 -13.86
N LEU A 128 2.15 -15.74 -13.78
CA LEU A 128 1.33 -15.94 -12.60
C LEU A 128 2.19 -16.26 -11.37
N GLU A 129 3.11 -17.23 -11.50
CA GLU A 129 4.03 -17.65 -10.44
C GLU A 129 4.76 -16.45 -9.83
N LYS A 130 5.22 -15.53 -10.67
CA LYS A 130 5.91 -14.30 -10.24
C LYS A 130 5.02 -13.23 -9.61
N ILE A 131 3.72 -13.25 -9.88
CA ILE A 131 2.75 -12.32 -9.29
C ILE A 131 2.37 -12.78 -7.88
N VAL A 132 2.38 -14.10 -7.63
CA VAL A 132 1.95 -14.71 -6.35
C VAL A 132 3.09 -15.05 -5.40
N GLU A 133 4.34 -14.95 -5.86
CA GLU A 133 5.57 -15.11 -5.06
C GLU A 133 5.74 -13.94 -4.06
#